data_AF-A0A392M8V2-F1
#
_entry.id   AF-A0A392M8V2-F1
#
_cell.length_a   1.000
_cell.length_b   1.000
_cell.length_c   1.000
_cell.angle_alpha   90.00
_cell.angle_beta   90.00
_cell.angle_gamma   90.00
#
_symmetry.space_group_name_H-M   'P 1'
#
loop_
_entity.id
_entity.type
_entity.pdbx_description
1 polymer ?
#
loop_
_entity_poly.entity_id
_entity_poly.type
_entity_poly.pdbx_seq_one_letter_code
_entity_poly.pdbx_strand_id
1 'polypeptide(L)'
;MTADFIISQLLFLDADDPKKDIKLFINSPGGSVTAGMGIYDTMKLCKADISTVCLGLAASMGAFLLAAGTKGKRYCMPNARIMIHHPLGGAGGKRIMFKFKLILDFKHLLGKCGMWKL
;
A
#
# COMPACT_ATOMS: atom_id res chain seq x y z
N MET A 1 15.33 2.88 3.49
CA MET A 1 14.57 3.80 2.62
C MET A 1 13.51 4.47 3.46
N THR A 2 13.39 5.80 3.39
CA THR A 2 12.39 6.57 4.17
C THR A 2 11.11 6.72 3.34
N ALA A 3 9.98 7.00 4.00
CA ALA A 3 8.73 7.29 3.31
C ALA A 3 8.83 8.55 2.44
N ASP A 4 9.59 9.55 2.89
CA ASP A 4 9.81 10.80 2.16
C ASP A 4 10.40 10.55 0.77
N PHE A 5 11.34 9.61 0.65
CA PHE A 5 11.90 9.24 -0.66
C PHE A 5 10.83 8.71 -1.60
N ILE A 6 9.98 7.79 -1.13
CA ILE A 6 8.89 7.22 -1.94
C ILE A 6 7.89 8.31 -2.33
N ILE A 7 7.51 9.18 -1.39
CA ILE A 7 6.61 10.31 -1.63
C ILE A 7 7.16 11.23 -2.71
N SER A 8 8.43 11.65 -2.59
CA SER A 8 9.07 12.51 -3.59
C SER A 8 9.11 11.86 -4.96
N GLN A 9 9.37 10.56 -5.06
CA GLN A 9 9.37 9.85 -6.36
C GLN A 9 7.98 9.77 -6.98
N LEU A 10 6.93 9.52 -6.19
CA LEU A 10 5.55 9.52 -6.68
C LEU A 10 5.16 10.89 -7.24
N LEU A 11 5.44 11.96 -6.49
CA LEU A 11 5.13 13.32 -6.92
C LEU A 11 5.95 13.75 -8.14
N PHE A 12 7.22 13.34 -8.20
CA PHE A 12 8.08 13.62 -9.35
C PHE A 12 7.54 12.96 -10.62
N LEU A 13 7.22 11.66 -10.57
CA LEU A 13 6.71 10.92 -11.72
C LEU A 13 5.32 11.42 -12.15
N ASP A 14 4.47 11.79 -11.21
CA ASP A 14 3.15 12.38 -11.50
C ASP A 14 3.27 13.76 -12.17
N ALA A 15 4.28 14.56 -11.78
CA ALA A 15 4.54 15.85 -12.40
C ALA A 15 5.18 15.72 -13.79
N ASP A 16 6.02 14.71 -14.02
CA ASP A 16 6.68 14.44 -15.29
C ASP A 16 5.68 14.01 -16.38
N ASP A 17 4.83 13.01 -16.09
CA ASP A 17 3.72 12.61 -16.96
C ASP A 17 2.53 12.06 -16.15
N PRO A 18 1.51 12.89 -15.85
CA PRO A 18 0.36 12.46 -15.05
C PRO A 18 -0.57 11.49 -15.78
N LYS A 19 -0.35 11.19 -17.06
CA LYS A 19 -1.16 10.21 -17.82
C LYS A 19 -0.52 8.82 -17.82
N LYS A 20 0.75 8.72 -17.46
CA LYS A 20 1.50 7.46 -17.47
C LYS A 20 1.38 6.77 -16.12
N ASP A 21 1.05 5.48 -16.16
CA ASP A 21 0.99 4.66 -14.95
C ASP A 21 2.32 4.67 -14.19
N ILE A 22 2.24 4.91 -12.88
CA ILE A 22 3.36 4.74 -11.95
C ILE A 22 3.33 3.31 -11.43
N LYS A 23 4.46 2.58 -11.53
CA LYS A 23 4.60 1.22 -11.01
C LYS A 23 5.32 1.22 -9.66
N LEU A 24 4.60 0.86 -8.60
CA LEU A 24 5.12 0.69 -7.26
C LEU A 24 5.35 -0.79 -6.94
N PHE A 25 6.62 -1.21 -6.94
CA PHE A 25 7.02 -2.55 -6.53
C PHE A 25 7.19 -2.62 -5.01
N ILE A 26 6.54 -3.61 -4.39
CA ILE A 26 6.47 -3.74 -2.93
C ILE A 26 7.08 -5.07 -2.52
N ASN A 27 8.19 -4.99 -1.79
CA ASN A 27 8.78 -6.08 -1.03
C ASN A 27 9.08 -5.56 0.38
N SER A 28 8.10 -5.63 1.27
CA SER A 28 8.16 -4.98 2.59
C SER A 28 7.50 -5.82 3.68
N PRO A 29 8.16 -5.99 4.85
CA PRO A 29 7.54 -6.56 6.04
C PRO A 29 6.58 -5.59 6.74
N GLY A 30 6.42 -4.36 6.26
CA GLY A 30 5.67 -3.29 6.91
C GLY A 30 6.57 -2.26 7.58
N GLY A 31 6.02 -1.51 8.54
CA GLY A 31 6.75 -0.46 9.24
C GLY A 31 5.82 0.52 9.96
N SER A 32 6.28 1.76 10.11
CA SER A 32 5.50 2.82 10.75
C SER A 32 4.18 3.06 10.03
N VAL A 33 3.09 3.05 10.79
CA VAL A 33 1.73 3.34 10.30
C VAL A 33 1.65 4.74 9.73
N THR A 34 2.17 5.75 10.44
CA THR A 34 2.10 7.15 10.00
C THR A 34 2.90 7.38 8.72
N ALA A 35 4.08 6.77 8.61
CA ALA A 35 4.90 6.83 7.40
C ALA A 35 4.18 6.18 6.21
N GLY A 36 3.56 5.02 6.41
CA GLY A 36 2.77 4.36 5.36
C GLY A 36 1.52 5.15 4.96
N MET A 37 0.87 5.85 5.90
CA MET A 37 -0.25 6.75 5.59
C MET A 37 0.19 7.95 4.74
N GLY A 38 1.38 8.51 4.97
CA GLY A 38 1.92 9.57 4.11
C GLY A 38 2.12 9.12 2.65
N ILE A 39 2.61 7.89 2.45
CA ILE A 39 2.72 7.29 1.11
C ILE A 39 1.32 7.09 0.51
N TYR A 40 0.37 6.57 1.28
CA TYR A 40 -1.01 6.36 0.83
C TYR A 40 -1.70 7.64 0.41
N ASP A 41 -1.59 8.71 1.19
CA ASP A 41 -2.21 10.00 0.86
C ASP A 41 -1.58 10.59 -0.41
N THR A 42 -0.28 10.42 -0.58
CA THR A 42 0.42 10.79 -1.82
C THR A 42 -0.09 9.97 -3.01
N MET A 43 -0.30 8.67 -2.83
CA MET A 43 -0.91 7.82 -3.85
C MET A 43 -2.31 8.28 -4.27
N LYS A 44 -3.07 8.92 -3.37
CA LYS A 44 -4.40 9.49 -3.66
C LYS A 44 -4.34 10.91 -4.23
N LEU A 45 -3.24 11.61 -4.00
CA LEU A 45 -3.01 12.95 -4.53
C LEU A 45 -2.57 12.92 -6.00
N CYS A 46 -1.78 11.92 -6.40
CA CYS A 46 -1.34 11.75 -7.79
C CYS A 46 -2.53 11.65 -8.76
N LYS A 47 -2.38 12.25 -9.94
CA LYS A 47 -3.32 12.11 -11.05
C LYS A 47 -3.09 10.80 -11.82
N ALA A 48 -1.83 10.40 -11.92
CA ALA A 48 -1.43 9.15 -12.53
C ALA A 48 -2.00 7.96 -11.77
N ASP A 49 -2.38 6.93 -12.53
CA ASP A 49 -2.75 5.65 -11.95
C ASP A 49 -1.52 4.98 -11.33
N ILE A 50 -1.70 4.41 -10.13
CA ILE A 50 -0.63 3.73 -9.43
C ILE A 50 -0.87 2.23 -9.47
N SER A 51 -0.09 1.55 -10.30
CA SER A 51 -0.04 0.09 -10.33
C SER A 51 0.85 -0.42 -9.22
N THR A 52 0.35 -1.35 -8.42
CA THR A 52 1.11 -1.97 -7.32
C THR A 52 1.43 -3.42 -7.64
N VAL A 53 2.66 -3.83 -7.34
CA VAL A 53 3.13 -5.20 -7.61
C VAL A 53 3.85 -5.75 -6.38
N CYS A 54 3.32 -6.83 -5.80
CA CYS A 54 3.99 -7.54 -4.72
C CYS A 54 5.10 -8.44 -5.26
N LEU A 55 6.33 -8.18 -4.82
CA LEU A 55 7.51 -9.02 -5.06
C LEU A 55 7.95 -9.61 -3.72
N GLY A 56 7.84 -10.94 -3.56
CA GLY A 56 8.29 -11.60 -2.33
C GLY A 56 7.32 -11.45 -1.16
N LEU A 57 7.28 -10.30 -0.49
CA LEU A 57 6.43 -10.07 0.68
C LEU A 57 5.77 -8.69 0.66
N ALA A 58 4.46 -8.64 0.94
CA ALA A 58 3.78 -7.42 1.35
C ALA A 58 3.06 -7.70 2.68
N ALA A 59 3.65 -7.26 3.79
CA ALA A 59 3.07 -7.45 5.12
C ALA A 59 2.69 -6.11 5.76
N SER A 60 1.65 -6.10 6.60
CA SER A 60 1.24 -4.93 7.38
C SER A 60 1.01 -3.69 6.50
N MET A 61 1.69 -2.56 6.74
CA MET A 61 1.62 -1.38 5.88
C MET A 61 2.08 -1.63 4.42
N GLY A 62 2.91 -2.64 4.17
CA GLY A 62 3.25 -3.08 2.81
C GLY A 62 2.04 -3.71 2.11
N ALA A 63 1.31 -4.59 2.80
CA ALA A 63 0.03 -5.13 2.30
C ALA A 63 -0.99 -4.00 2.09
N PHE A 64 -0.94 -2.98 2.95
CA PHE A 64 -1.82 -1.82 2.87
C PHE A 64 -1.65 -1.03 1.58
N LEU A 65 -0.41 -0.63 1.31
CA LEU A 65 -0.07 0.10 0.09
C LEU A 65 -0.29 -0.76 -1.15
N LEU A 66 -0.03 -2.07 -1.10
CA LEU A 66 -0.33 -2.99 -2.20
C LEU A 66 -1.82 -2.93 -2.57
N ALA A 67 -2.71 -3.02 -1.58
CA ALA A 67 -4.14 -3.02 -1.84
C ALA A 67 -4.65 -1.63 -2.29
N ALA A 68 -3.96 -0.55 -1.90
CA ALA A 68 -4.32 0.84 -2.17
C ALA A 68 -4.10 1.31 -3.62
N GLY A 69 -3.35 0.54 -4.42
CA GLY A 69 -3.15 0.81 -5.85
C GLY A 69 -4.46 0.91 -6.64
N THR A 70 -4.39 1.45 -7.87
CA THR A 70 -5.55 1.62 -8.74
C THR A 70 -6.27 0.28 -8.95
N LYS A 71 -7.61 0.30 -8.85
CA LYS A 71 -8.45 -0.89 -9.05
C LYS A 71 -8.16 -1.52 -10.42
N GLY A 72 -7.91 -2.82 -10.45
CA GLY A 72 -7.56 -3.55 -11.68
C GLY A 72 -6.06 -3.53 -12.03
N LYS A 73 -5.25 -2.74 -11.33
CA LYS A 73 -3.79 -2.59 -11.54
C LYS A 73 -2.95 -3.04 -10.33
N ARG A 74 -3.48 -4.00 -9.56
CA ARG A 74 -2.88 -4.54 -8.32
C ARG A 74 -2.50 -5.99 -8.55
N TYR A 75 -1.21 -6.31 -8.47
CA TYR A 75 -0.66 -7.60 -8.89
C TYR A 75 0.20 -8.22 -7.80
N CYS A 76 0.35 -9.54 -7.85
CA CYS A 76 1.27 -10.30 -7.02
C CYS A 76 1.99 -11.32 -7.87
N MET A 77 3.30 -11.46 -7.66
CA MET A 77 4.06 -12.53 -8.30
C MET A 77 3.63 -13.90 -7.75
N PRO A 78 3.79 -14.99 -8.51
CA PRO A 78 3.28 -16.32 -8.14
C PRO A 78 3.74 -16.83 -6.76
N ASN A 79 4.95 -16.46 -6.34
CA ASN A 79 5.54 -16.87 -5.06
C ASN A 79 5.43 -15.79 -3.96
N ALA A 80 4.78 -14.67 -4.25
CA ALA A 80 4.68 -13.58 -3.30
C ALA A 80 3.70 -13.92 -2.17
N ARG A 81 4.00 -13.44 -0.96
CA ARG A 81 3.14 -13.60 0.22
C ARG A 81 2.57 -12.27 0.65
N ILE A 82 1.32 -12.30 1.09
CA ILE A 82 0.64 -11.14 1.65
C ILE A 82 0.25 -11.49 3.08
N MET A 83 0.60 -10.62 4.02
CA MET A 83 0.30 -10.83 5.42
C MET A 83 -0.37 -9.60 6.02
N ILE A 84 -1.50 -9.81 6.67
CA ILE A 84 -2.24 -8.74 7.33
C ILE A 84 -2.44 -9.14 8.77
N HIS A 85 -2.21 -8.20 9.67
CA HIS A 85 -2.44 -8.36 11.08
C HIS A 85 -2.99 -7.06 11.66
N HIS A 86 -3.65 -7.15 12.81
CA HIS A 86 -4.06 -5.96 13.54
C HIS A 86 -2.83 -5.14 13.95
N PRO A 87 -2.92 -3.80 14.03
CA PRO A 87 -1.80 -2.97 14.46
C PRO A 87 -1.26 -3.48 15.81
N LEU A 88 0.02 -3.85 15.83
CA LEU A 88 0.69 -4.23 17.07
C LEU A 88 1.04 -2.93 17.81
N GLY A 89 0.16 -2.53 18.73
CA GLY A 89 0.44 -1.50 19.73
C GLY A 89 0.99 -2.16 20.97
N GLY A 90 2.27 -1.94 21.27
CA GLY A 90 2.89 -2.34 22.53
C GLY A 90 2.15 -1.79 23.75
N ALA A 91 2.21 -2.52 24.85
CA ALA A 91 1.58 -2.23 26.13
C ALA A 91 1.65 -0.73 26.51
N GLY A 92 0.50 -0.08 26.61
CA GLY A 92 0.41 1.32 27.05
C GLY A 92 -0.57 2.19 26.25
N GLY A 93 -1.86 1.82 26.23
CA GLY A 93 -2.96 2.80 26.25
C GLY A 93 -3.14 3.80 25.10
N LYS A 94 -2.38 3.76 24.00
CA LYS A 94 -2.63 4.63 22.84
C LYS A 94 -2.82 3.80 21.58
N ARG A 95 -4.10 3.64 21.19
CA ARG A 95 -4.49 3.22 19.84
C ARG A 95 -3.82 4.16 18.85
N ILE A 96 -2.81 3.67 18.14
CA ILE A 96 -2.34 4.34 16.93
C ILE A 96 -3.55 4.40 15.99
N MET A 97 -3.94 5.62 15.62
CA MET A 97 -5.21 5.93 14.97
C MET A 97 -5.28 5.31 13.56
N PHE A 98 -5.82 4.09 13.46
CA PHE A 98 -6.49 3.63 12.24
C PHE A 98 -7.96 4.05 12.36
N LYS A 99 -8.49 4.81 11.40
CA LYS A 99 -9.96 4.98 11.30
C LYS A 99 -10.56 3.58 11.14
N PHE A 100 -11.45 3.17 12.05
CA PHE A 100 -12.09 1.83 12.09
C PHE A 100 -12.68 1.39 10.73
N LYS A 101 -13.10 2.35 9.90
CA LYS A 101 -13.59 2.14 8.52
C LYS A 101 -12.54 1.48 7.61
N LEU A 102 -11.26 1.87 7.73
CA LEU A 102 -10.18 1.38 6.88
C LEU A 102 -9.97 -0.13 7.05
N ILE A 103 -10.08 -0.68 8.26
CA ILE A 103 -9.91 -2.14 8.52
C ILE A 103 -11.01 -2.96 7.81
N LEU A 104 -12.25 -2.45 7.80
CA LEU A 104 -13.38 -3.08 7.11
C LEU A 104 -13.21 -3.00 5.60
N ASP A 105 -12.79 -1.83 5.09
CA ASP A 105 -12.48 -1.65 3.68
C ASP A 105 -11.28 -2.50 3.24
N PHE A 106 -10.36 -2.80 4.16
CA PHE A 106 -9.13 -3.55 3.89
C PHE A 106 -9.38 -5.01 3.51
N LYS A 107 -10.25 -5.71 4.24
CA LYS A 107 -10.68 -7.07 3.89
C LYS A 107 -11.39 -7.09 2.53
N HIS A 108 -12.20 -6.07 2.24
CA HIS A 108 -12.92 -5.93 0.96
C HIS A 108 -11.99 -5.59 -0.22
N LEU A 109 -10.95 -4.80 0.03
CA LEU A 109 -9.99 -4.36 -0.98
C LEU A 109 -9.20 -5.54 -1.57
N LEU A 110 -8.82 -6.52 -0.74
CA LEU A 110 -8.11 -7.73 -1.16
C LEU A 110 -9.00 -8.70 -1.94
N GLY A 111 -10.28 -8.82 -1.54
CA GLY A 111 -11.26 -9.64 -2.28
C GLY A 111 -11.42 -9.22 -3.73
N LYS A 112 -11.13 -7.93 -4.04
CA LYS A 112 -11.20 -7.36 -5.39
C LYS A 112 -9.86 -7.41 -6.16
N CYS A 113 -8.78 -7.95 -5.60
CA CYS A 113 -7.47 -7.99 -6.26
C CYS A 113 -7.33 -9.12 -7.28
N GLY A 114 -8.35 -9.97 -7.52
CA GLY A 114 -8.16 -11.17 -8.34
C GLY A 114 -7.17 -12.18 -7.73
N MET A 115 -6.82 -11.99 -6.46
CA MET A 115 -5.82 -12.75 -5.70
C MET A 115 -6.26 -14.16 -5.27
N TRP A 116 -7.45 -14.60 -5.70
CA TRP A 116 -8.02 -15.93 -5.40
C TRP A 116 -8.10 -16.84 -6.63
N LYS A 117 -7.15 -16.71 -7.57
CA LYS A 117 -6.86 -17.75 -8.55
C LYS A 117 -5.50 -18.39 -8.25
N LEU A 118 -5.46 -19.07 -7.11
CA LEU A 118 -4.63 -20.24 -6.80
C LEU A 118 -5.52 -21.21 -6.03
#